data_AF-A0A242LLJ0-F1
#
_entry.id   AF-A0A242LLJ0-F1
#
_cell.length_a   1.000
_cell.length_b   1.000
_cell.length_c   1.000
_cell.angle_alpha   90.00
_cell.angle_beta   90.00
_cell.angle_gamma   90.00
#
_symmetry.space_group_name_H-M   'P 1'
#
loop_
_entity.id
_entity.type
_entity.pdbx_description
1 polymer ?
#
loop_
_entity_poly.entity_id
_entity_poly.type
_entity_poly.pdbx_seq_one_letter_code
_entity_poly.pdbx_strand_id
1 'polypeptide(L)'
;MRSEEMIASEWSDSSKQVSNSIQLFPFYETHTLARQVFRKKVRDNESTAYAIYKGKNPYLFLTVEIGKITNLLILETGKISWRSVFLAIDLFFKQTFQLNSTFVFPQSLPLYLQEVFIKYGYTVTENKVASKCFSYRTALVLGGGGARGAYQIGVWQALKELAIPIKIITGTSVGALNGALVLQDDFGAAKDMWEKIDTQKILSFPVSTTSGDTLGGMMSQIGSFTVNAIQSNGVSTEPLQKLIHDTFSQEKMQQVTADFYLVTTELPNMMEKNIHFNTCPSDQWQNWLLASASFFPAMAATKIADKYYVDGGYRNNIPVDIALRSDATECIIVDVKGPGITKPVKIPATTSCLTLQTPWSMGAVLLFDGARSTKNIQLGYLETMKVIGRKYLGYWYTFDETISSLEVFQQAFFTFVKQTYQIELWHTAEQKNKICKKLRRIYRDRVYTENVGMVLVELLAKTQEISASRLYTMQELVALLQQSNHVKTNLVENIGMISVQEWLKKYYEDYFLLSDKQQLALMNNLLDSDEKEKPQRIAFLLDKLPAQALQILMKEFILQGVDQ
;
A
#
# COMPACT_ATOMS: atom_id res chain seq x y z
N MET A 1 14.61 10.02 -0.88
CA MET A 1 15.52 8.86 -0.97
C MET A 1 14.68 7.61 -0.75
N ARG A 2 15.02 6.49 -1.38
CA ARG A 2 14.29 5.22 -1.21
C ARG A 2 15.16 4.24 -0.45
N SER A 3 14.63 3.51 0.53
CA SER A 3 15.33 2.39 1.16
C SER A 3 14.73 1.07 0.70
N GLU A 4 15.58 0.07 0.47
CA GLU A 4 15.17 -1.28 0.12
C GLU A 4 15.95 -2.28 0.96
N GLU A 5 15.29 -3.35 1.40
CA GLU A 5 15.95 -4.50 1.99
C GLU A 5 16.75 -5.26 0.93
N MET A 6 17.98 -5.62 1.26
CA MET A 6 18.86 -6.38 0.38
C MET A 6 18.64 -7.87 0.54
N ILE A 7 18.42 -8.55 -0.58
CA ILE A 7 18.16 -9.99 -0.66
C ILE A 7 19.34 -10.69 -1.33
N ALA A 8 19.67 -11.90 -0.88
CA ALA A 8 20.79 -12.70 -1.37
C ALA A 8 20.81 -12.84 -2.90
N SER A 9 19.67 -13.15 -3.52
CA SER A 9 19.61 -13.36 -4.97
C SER A 9 19.83 -12.11 -5.83
N GLU A 10 19.70 -10.92 -5.26
CA GLU A 10 19.95 -9.64 -5.95
C GLU A 10 21.37 -9.11 -5.66
N TRP A 11 22.18 -9.85 -4.90
CA TRP A 11 23.54 -9.45 -4.55
C TRP A 11 24.40 -9.10 -5.77
N SER A 12 24.22 -9.80 -6.90
CA SER A 12 24.97 -9.52 -8.14
C SER A 12 24.91 -8.05 -8.55
N ASP A 13 23.75 -7.43 -8.38
CA ASP A 13 23.44 -6.09 -8.87
C ASP A 13 24.12 -4.98 -8.05
N SER A 14 24.44 -5.30 -6.79
CA SER A 14 25.08 -4.39 -5.83
C SER A 14 26.50 -4.81 -5.45
N SER A 15 26.95 -6.00 -5.86
CA SER A 15 28.23 -6.59 -5.46
C SER A 15 29.44 -5.70 -5.77
N LYS A 16 29.46 -5.08 -6.96
CA LYS A 16 30.53 -4.18 -7.40
C LYS A 16 30.55 -2.90 -6.58
N GLN A 17 29.36 -2.35 -6.31
CA GLN A 17 29.17 -1.14 -5.51
C GLN A 17 29.63 -1.38 -4.07
N VAL A 18 29.19 -2.47 -3.43
CA VAL A 18 29.62 -2.80 -2.07
C VAL A 18 31.12 -3.10 -2.03
N SER A 19 31.68 -3.75 -3.05
CA SER A 19 33.13 -3.97 -3.14
C SER A 19 33.92 -2.67 -3.22
N ASN A 20 33.36 -1.60 -3.81
CA ASN A 20 33.98 -0.28 -3.89
C ASN A 20 33.53 0.68 -2.78
N SER A 21 32.90 0.16 -1.72
CA SER A 21 32.43 0.95 -0.60
C SER A 21 33.44 0.98 0.54
N ILE A 22 33.41 2.07 1.30
CA ILE A 22 34.21 2.26 2.51
C ILE A 22 33.29 2.32 3.73
N GLN A 23 33.79 1.86 4.88
CA GLN A 23 33.10 2.05 6.14
C GLN A 23 33.23 3.53 6.55
N LEU A 24 32.10 4.20 6.78
CA LEU A 24 32.14 5.63 7.12
C LEU A 24 32.51 5.86 8.59
N PHE A 25 32.14 4.93 9.46
CA PHE A 25 32.41 4.96 10.90
C PHE A 25 33.14 3.69 11.33
N PRO A 26 33.92 3.73 12.42
CA PRO A 26 34.78 2.61 12.85
C PRO A 26 33.98 1.50 13.54
N PHE A 27 33.06 0.87 12.80
CA PHE A 27 32.33 -0.32 13.27
C PHE A 27 33.20 -1.57 13.28
N TYR A 28 34.19 -1.64 12.39
CA TYR A 28 35.10 -2.76 12.21
C TYR A 28 36.54 -2.29 11.99
N GLU A 29 37.51 -3.15 12.25
CA GLU A 29 38.94 -2.82 12.10
C GLU A 29 39.34 -2.43 10.67
N THR A 30 38.69 -3.04 9.65
CA THR A 30 39.01 -2.79 8.25
C THR A 30 37.75 -2.64 7.39
N HIS A 31 37.85 -1.87 6.30
CA HIS A 31 36.79 -1.79 5.29
C HIS A 31 36.44 -3.17 4.71
N THR A 32 37.43 -4.06 4.61
CA THR A 32 37.23 -5.44 4.14
C THR A 32 36.34 -6.23 5.08
N LEU A 33 36.60 -6.17 6.39
CA LEU A 33 35.78 -6.86 7.38
C LEU A 33 34.34 -6.32 7.39
N ALA A 34 34.17 -4.99 7.33
CA ALA A 34 32.85 -4.36 7.27
C ALA A 34 32.03 -4.84 6.05
N ARG A 35 32.66 -4.91 4.87
CA ARG A 35 32.05 -5.44 3.64
C ARG A 35 31.71 -6.94 3.75
N GLN A 36 32.57 -7.74 4.37
CA GLN A 36 32.34 -9.18 4.55
C GLN A 36 31.17 -9.45 5.49
N VAL A 37 31.07 -8.73 6.62
CA VAL A 37 29.95 -8.87 7.54
C VAL A 37 28.65 -8.44 6.88
N PHE A 38 28.64 -7.30 6.17
CA PHE A 38 27.48 -6.87 5.40
C PHE A 38 27.04 -7.93 4.38
N ARG A 39 27.98 -8.46 3.60
CA ARG A 39 27.72 -9.52 2.61
C ARG A 39 27.14 -10.78 3.26
N LYS A 40 27.65 -11.17 4.43
CA LYS A 40 27.14 -12.33 5.17
C LYS A 40 25.67 -12.12 5.56
N LYS A 41 25.33 -10.96 6.13
CA LYS A 41 23.95 -10.60 6.50
C LYS A 41 22.99 -10.62 5.32
N VAL A 42 23.42 -10.13 4.14
CA VAL A 42 22.62 -10.21 2.91
C VAL A 42 22.46 -11.65 2.43
N ARG A 43 23.53 -12.45 2.46
CA ARG A 43 23.50 -13.85 2.00
C ARG A 43 22.61 -14.72 2.89
N ASP A 44 22.63 -14.46 4.18
CA ASP A 44 21.89 -15.24 5.18
C ASP A 44 20.41 -14.76 5.28
N ASN A 45 19.98 -13.78 4.44
CA ASN A 45 18.62 -13.22 4.37
C ASN A 45 18.03 -12.83 5.73
N GLU A 46 18.85 -12.27 6.63
CA GLU A 46 18.45 -11.94 8.02
C GLU A 46 17.52 -10.71 8.13
N SER A 47 17.07 -10.10 7.02
CA SER A 47 16.22 -8.89 6.97
C SER A 47 16.75 -7.66 7.73
N THR A 48 18.06 -7.60 7.95
CA THR A 48 18.74 -6.50 8.67
C THR A 48 19.58 -5.60 7.77
N ALA A 49 19.80 -5.99 6.51
CA ALA A 49 20.63 -5.26 5.56
C ALA A 49 19.79 -4.46 4.57
N TYR A 50 20.08 -3.16 4.43
CA TYR A 50 19.34 -2.25 3.56
C TYR A 50 20.28 -1.42 2.66
N ALA A 51 19.77 -1.06 1.49
CA ALA A 51 20.38 -0.09 0.60
C ALA A 51 19.50 1.17 0.53
N ILE A 52 20.09 2.35 0.70
CA ILE A 52 19.44 3.64 0.48
C ILE A 52 19.88 4.20 -0.86
N TYR A 53 18.90 4.51 -1.71
CA TYR A 53 19.09 5.02 -3.06
C TYR A 53 18.85 6.54 -3.13
N LYS A 54 19.71 7.20 -3.91
CA LYS A 54 19.55 8.59 -4.34
C LYS A 54 19.36 8.60 -5.86
N GLY A 55 18.12 8.67 -6.32
CA GLY A 55 17.78 8.42 -7.72
C GLY A 55 17.85 6.93 -8.03
N LYS A 56 18.56 6.55 -9.09
CA LYS A 56 18.72 5.14 -9.52
C LYS A 56 19.95 4.45 -8.91
N ASN A 57 20.84 5.19 -8.26
CA ASN A 57 22.10 4.66 -7.75
C ASN A 57 22.02 4.46 -6.23
N PRO A 58 22.56 3.34 -5.71
CA PRO A 58 22.71 3.16 -4.27
C PRO A 58 23.67 4.24 -3.74
N TYR A 59 23.30 4.83 -2.61
CA TYR A 59 24.04 5.89 -1.94
C TYR A 59 24.69 5.39 -0.66
N LEU A 60 23.95 4.64 0.16
CA LEU A 60 24.43 4.05 1.43
C LEU A 60 23.97 2.61 1.52
N PHE A 61 24.76 1.79 2.20
CA PHE A 61 24.39 0.46 2.66
C PHE A 61 24.46 0.42 4.19
N LEU A 62 23.43 -0.08 4.84
CA LEU A 62 23.31 -0.08 6.30
C LEU A 62 22.88 -1.45 6.81
N THR A 63 23.40 -1.83 7.98
CA THR A 63 22.89 -2.95 8.76
C THR A 63 22.25 -2.40 10.02
N VAL A 64 20.98 -2.75 10.24
CA VAL A 64 20.20 -2.33 11.41
C VAL A 64 19.65 -3.55 12.13
N GLU A 65 20.02 -3.69 13.39
CA GLU A 65 19.60 -4.77 14.29
C GLU A 65 18.88 -4.15 15.48
N ILE A 66 17.59 -4.47 15.66
CA ILE A 66 16.78 -3.98 16.80
C ILE A 66 16.87 -2.44 16.94
N GLY A 67 16.74 -1.73 15.82
CA GLY A 67 16.81 -0.26 15.77
C GLY A 67 18.22 0.34 15.93
N LYS A 68 19.27 -0.48 16.00
CA LYS A 68 20.66 -0.04 16.15
C LYS A 68 21.43 -0.26 14.85
N ILE A 69 22.15 0.77 14.40
CA ILE A 69 23.04 0.69 13.25
C ILE A 69 24.34 0.03 13.71
N THR A 70 24.67 -1.10 13.10
CA THR A 70 25.87 -1.89 13.40
C THR A 70 26.89 -1.86 12.27
N ASN A 71 26.49 -1.40 11.08
CA ASN A 71 27.37 -1.26 9.93
C ASN A 71 26.85 -0.15 9.01
N LEU A 72 27.75 0.64 8.43
CA LEU A 72 27.43 1.68 7.45
C LEU A 72 28.54 1.79 6.41
N LEU A 73 28.19 1.46 5.17
CA LEU A 73 29.08 1.54 4.01
C LEU A 73 28.59 2.64 3.05
N ILE A 74 29.53 3.40 2.50
CA ILE A 74 29.26 4.44 1.51
C ILE A 74 30.14 4.22 0.27
N LEU A 75 29.58 4.52 -0.90
CA LEU A 75 30.36 4.50 -2.13
C LEU A 75 31.39 5.63 -2.13
N GLU A 76 32.63 5.30 -2.47
CA GLU A 76 33.72 6.27 -2.63
C GLU A 76 33.60 7.02 -3.96
N THR A 77 32.47 7.69 -4.20
CA THR A 77 32.19 8.42 -5.43
C THR A 77 31.85 9.88 -5.12
N GLY A 78 32.89 10.69 -4.87
CA GLY A 78 32.81 12.15 -4.71
C GLY A 78 32.87 12.65 -3.26
N LYS A 79 32.69 13.98 -3.07
CA LYS A 79 32.71 14.62 -1.75
C LYS A 79 31.49 14.18 -0.92
N ILE A 80 31.73 13.37 0.10
CA ILE A 80 30.72 12.95 1.08
C ILE A 80 30.30 14.16 1.93
N SER A 81 29.01 14.46 1.96
CA SER A 81 28.45 15.51 2.82
C SER A 81 27.78 14.87 4.03
N TRP A 82 28.29 15.17 5.23
CA TRP A 82 27.68 14.70 6.50
C TRP A 82 26.19 14.99 6.57
N ARG A 83 25.76 16.18 6.13
CA ARG A 83 24.35 16.56 6.06
C ARG A 83 23.53 15.58 5.23
N SER A 84 24.05 15.14 4.08
CA SER A 84 23.33 14.19 3.22
C SER A 84 23.29 12.77 3.80
N VAL A 85 24.33 12.36 4.52
CA VAL A 85 24.37 11.04 5.20
C VAL A 85 23.37 11.00 6.35
N PHE A 86 23.44 11.95 7.29
CA PHE A 86 22.53 11.97 8.43
C PHE A 86 21.08 12.16 8.00
N LEU A 87 20.82 12.97 6.97
CA LEU A 87 19.49 13.10 6.40
C LEU A 87 18.96 11.77 5.84
N ALA A 88 19.80 10.98 5.17
CA ALA A 88 19.41 9.68 4.65
C ALA A 88 19.05 8.70 5.76
N ILE A 89 19.83 8.71 6.86
CA ILE A 89 19.62 7.87 8.03
C ILE A 89 18.35 8.32 8.78
N ASP A 90 18.19 9.62 9.04
CA ASP A 90 17.00 10.18 9.67
C ASP A 90 15.74 9.77 8.90
N LEU A 91 15.73 9.92 7.57
CA LEU A 91 14.60 9.52 6.73
C LEU A 91 14.34 8.01 6.77
N PHE A 92 15.38 7.18 6.81
CA PHE A 92 15.23 5.73 6.92
C PHE A 92 14.49 5.32 8.20
N PHE A 93 14.88 5.87 9.36
CA PHE A 93 14.21 5.57 10.64
C PHE A 93 12.82 6.20 10.74
N LYS A 94 12.63 7.41 10.19
CA LYS A 94 11.33 8.09 10.17
C LYS A 94 10.30 7.38 9.29
N GLN A 95 10.71 6.68 8.24
CA GLN A 95 9.79 5.89 7.39
C GLN A 95 9.09 4.76 8.15
N THR A 96 9.70 4.24 9.20
CA THR A 96 9.16 3.18 10.06
C THR A 96 8.78 3.68 11.45
N PHE A 97 8.68 5.01 11.64
CA PHE A 97 8.28 5.64 12.89
C PHE A 97 9.09 5.21 14.12
N GLN A 98 10.38 4.89 13.93
CA GLN A 98 11.26 4.48 15.03
C GLN A 98 11.52 5.66 15.97
N LEU A 99 11.40 5.48 17.29
CA LEU A 99 11.59 6.58 18.23
C LEU A 99 13.02 7.12 18.22
N ASN A 100 14.01 6.25 18.02
CA ASN A 100 15.42 6.59 18.10
C ASN A 100 16.21 6.00 16.93
N SER A 101 17.26 6.71 16.51
CA SER A 101 18.36 6.11 15.75
C SER A 101 19.58 6.00 16.67
N THR A 102 20.17 4.81 16.76
CA THR A 102 21.32 4.56 17.64
C THR A 102 22.45 3.91 16.87
N PHE A 103 23.65 4.44 17.02
CA PHE A 103 24.89 3.87 16.53
C PHE A 103 25.62 3.25 17.72
N VAL A 104 26.10 2.02 17.55
CA VAL A 104 26.88 1.31 18.58
C VAL A 104 28.25 0.96 18.02
N PHE A 105 29.29 1.42 18.70
CA PHE A 105 30.69 1.22 18.29
C PHE A 105 31.40 0.27 19.25
N PRO A 106 32.24 -0.66 18.75
CA PRO A 106 33.00 -1.57 19.60
C PRO A 106 34.09 -0.84 20.42
N GLN A 107 34.65 0.22 19.84
CA GLN A 107 35.72 1.03 20.43
C GLN A 107 35.24 2.49 20.61
N SER A 108 35.94 3.23 21.46
CA SER A 108 35.64 4.65 21.70
C SER A 108 35.84 5.47 20.43
N LEU A 109 34.85 6.29 20.09
CA LEU A 109 34.87 7.21 18.97
C LEU A 109 35.95 8.29 19.17
N PRO A 110 36.74 8.61 18.12
CA PRO A 110 37.56 9.81 18.11
C PRO A 110 36.74 11.09 18.36
N LEU A 111 37.34 12.06 19.04
CA LEU A 111 36.71 13.35 19.39
C LEU A 111 36.03 14.04 18.19
N TYR A 112 36.69 14.07 17.02
CA TYR A 112 36.12 14.69 15.83
C TYR A 112 34.81 14.04 15.36
N LEU A 113 34.64 12.72 15.51
CA LEU A 113 33.39 12.04 15.17
C LEU A 113 32.31 12.33 16.19
N GLN A 114 32.67 12.41 17.48
CA GLN A 114 31.73 12.80 18.53
C GLN A 114 31.16 14.20 18.25
N GLU A 115 32.02 15.17 17.89
CA GLU A 115 31.60 16.51 17.51
C GLU A 115 30.67 16.51 16.28
N VAL A 116 30.95 15.67 15.28
CA VAL A 116 30.07 15.50 14.12
C VAL A 116 28.69 14.99 14.54
N PHE A 117 28.61 13.96 15.38
CA PHE A 117 27.35 13.44 15.90
C PHE A 117 26.56 14.52 16.66
N ILE A 118 27.21 15.22 17.59
CA ILE A 118 26.61 16.32 18.36
C ILE A 118 26.07 17.41 17.44
N LYS A 119 26.85 17.80 16.42
CA LYS A 119 26.45 18.81 15.43
C LYS A 119 25.17 18.44 14.67
N TYR A 120 24.89 17.14 14.48
CA TYR A 120 23.69 16.65 13.80
C TYR A 120 22.58 16.16 14.74
N GLY A 121 22.67 16.53 16.03
CA GLY A 121 21.62 16.32 17.03
C GLY A 121 21.64 14.96 17.72
N TYR A 122 22.78 14.28 17.71
CA TYR A 122 22.98 13.05 18.49
C TYR A 122 23.59 13.35 19.86
N THR A 123 23.18 12.61 20.88
CA THR A 123 23.85 12.54 22.17
C THR A 123 24.85 11.39 22.14
N VAL A 124 26.07 11.63 22.61
CA VAL A 124 27.12 10.60 22.69
C VAL A 124 27.30 10.18 24.15
N THR A 125 27.13 8.90 24.44
CA THR A 125 27.32 8.31 25.77
C THR A 125 28.49 7.33 25.76
N GLU A 126 29.28 7.34 26.85
CA GLU A 126 30.45 6.48 27.06
C GLU A 126 31.48 6.50 25.91
N ASN A 127 31.45 7.54 25.08
CA ASN A 127 32.22 7.67 23.83
C ASN A 127 31.99 6.53 22.82
N LYS A 128 30.97 5.67 22.99
CA LYS A 128 30.74 4.46 22.17
C LYS A 128 29.34 4.35 21.60
N VAL A 129 28.39 5.11 22.11
CA VAL A 129 27.00 5.08 21.66
C VAL A 129 26.59 6.48 21.25
N ALA A 130 26.09 6.64 20.03
CA ALA A 130 25.52 7.89 19.55
C ALA A 130 24.04 7.69 19.26
N SER A 131 23.17 8.41 19.96
CA SER A 131 21.72 8.24 19.86
C SER A 131 21.03 9.56 19.54
N LYS A 132 19.98 9.51 18.71
CA LYS A 132 19.11 10.64 18.40
C LYS A 132 17.67 10.22 18.55
N CYS A 133 16.94 10.98 19.36
CA CYS A 133 15.50 10.84 19.51
C CYS A 133 14.78 11.66 18.44
N PHE A 134 13.78 11.07 17.80
CA PHE A 134 12.96 11.73 16.81
C PHE A 134 11.70 12.30 17.46
N SER A 135 11.37 13.54 17.10
CA SER A 135 10.07 14.13 17.38
C SER A 135 9.21 14.05 16.12
N TYR A 136 8.00 13.53 16.27
CA TYR A 136 7.06 13.27 15.20
C TYR A 136 5.92 14.28 15.23
N ARG A 137 5.76 15.02 14.14
CA ARG A 137 4.56 15.81 13.81
C ARG A 137 3.90 15.20 12.59
N THR A 138 3.44 13.96 12.76
CA THR A 138 2.87 13.14 11.69
C THR A 138 1.56 13.73 11.18
N ALA A 139 1.48 13.90 9.86
CA ALA A 139 0.25 14.23 9.17
C ALA A 139 -0.41 12.99 8.57
N LEU A 140 -1.70 12.81 8.84
CA LEU A 140 -2.57 11.89 8.12
C LEU A 140 -3.29 12.66 7.01
N VAL A 141 -2.97 12.36 5.75
CA VAL A 141 -3.55 13.00 4.57
C VAL A 141 -4.57 12.05 3.95
N LEU A 142 -5.85 12.38 4.02
CA LEU A 142 -6.97 11.54 3.59
C LEU A 142 -7.55 12.06 2.27
N GLY A 143 -7.32 11.33 1.19
CA GLY A 143 -7.82 11.71 -0.12
C GLY A 143 -9.34 11.58 -0.28
N GLY A 144 -9.92 12.29 -1.25
CA GLY A 144 -11.32 12.10 -1.64
C GLY A 144 -11.55 10.79 -2.41
N GLY A 145 -12.79 10.28 -2.37
CA GLY A 145 -13.15 9.02 -3.03
C GLY A 145 -14.49 8.37 -2.67
N GLY A 146 -15.40 9.07 -1.99
CA GLY A 146 -16.74 8.56 -1.65
C GLY A 146 -16.71 7.24 -0.87
N ALA A 147 -17.46 6.24 -1.31
CA ALA A 147 -17.55 4.92 -0.67
C ALA A 147 -16.21 4.19 -0.49
N ARG A 148 -15.18 4.54 -1.28
CA ARG A 148 -13.83 4.00 -1.12
C ARG A 148 -13.15 4.46 0.18
N GLY A 149 -13.70 5.48 0.85
CA GLY A 149 -13.24 6.01 2.12
C GLY A 149 -13.17 4.97 3.24
N ALA A 150 -13.92 3.86 3.16
CA ALA A 150 -13.82 2.74 4.11
C ALA A 150 -12.37 2.23 4.30
N TYR A 151 -11.54 2.28 3.24
CA TYR A 151 -10.12 1.92 3.31
C TYR A 151 -9.34 2.77 4.33
N GLN A 152 -9.68 4.05 4.47
CA GLN A 152 -9.01 4.98 5.38
C GLN A 152 -9.25 4.61 6.86
N ILE A 153 -10.39 4.00 7.18
CA ILE A 153 -10.68 3.53 8.54
C ILE A 153 -9.80 2.33 8.90
N GLY A 154 -9.54 1.44 7.94
CA GLY A 154 -8.57 0.36 8.10
C GLY A 154 -7.15 0.86 8.33
N VAL A 155 -6.74 1.89 7.57
CA VAL A 155 -5.46 2.55 7.82
C VAL A 155 -5.41 3.11 9.24
N TRP A 156 -6.45 3.84 9.66
CA TRP A 156 -6.52 4.39 11.01
C TRP A 156 -6.42 3.32 12.09
N GLN A 157 -7.09 2.16 11.91
CA GLN A 157 -6.96 1.01 12.81
C GLN A 157 -5.49 0.59 12.99
N ALA A 158 -4.79 0.37 11.89
CA ALA A 158 -3.39 -0.05 11.92
C ALA A 158 -2.49 1.01 12.56
N LEU A 159 -2.73 2.31 12.31
CA LEU A 159 -1.97 3.38 12.95
C LEU A 159 -2.19 3.43 14.47
N LYS A 160 -3.41 3.16 14.96
CA LYS A 160 -3.67 3.05 16.41
C LYS A 160 -2.93 1.85 17.02
N GLU A 161 -2.97 0.69 16.37
CA GLU A 161 -2.27 -0.53 16.83
C GLU A 161 -0.74 -0.36 16.84
N LEU A 162 -0.19 0.37 15.86
CA LEU A 162 1.23 0.71 15.79
C LEU A 162 1.62 1.88 16.71
N ALA A 163 0.68 2.44 17.47
CA ALA A 163 0.86 3.59 18.35
C ALA A 163 1.50 4.82 17.65
N ILE A 164 1.16 5.06 16.39
CA ILE A 164 1.68 6.19 15.62
C ILE A 164 0.85 7.45 15.94
N PRO A 165 1.43 8.48 16.57
CA PRO A 165 0.69 9.67 16.94
C PRO A 165 0.39 10.52 15.71
N ILE A 166 -0.89 10.89 15.53
CA ILE A 166 -1.34 11.80 14.49
C ILE A 166 -1.45 13.20 15.08
N LYS A 167 -0.73 14.16 14.50
CA LYS A 167 -0.70 15.57 14.95
C LYS A 167 -1.36 16.53 13.98
N ILE A 168 -1.46 16.13 12.71
CA ILE A 168 -2.10 16.91 11.66
C ILE A 168 -3.02 15.95 10.90
N ILE A 169 -4.23 16.39 10.59
CA ILE A 169 -5.17 15.68 9.74
C ILE A 169 -5.54 16.63 8.60
N THR A 170 -5.44 16.15 7.37
CA THR A 170 -5.91 16.90 6.20
C THR A 170 -6.82 16.01 5.40
N GLY A 171 -7.98 16.52 4.97
CA GLY A 171 -9.00 15.70 4.34
C GLY A 171 -9.73 16.41 3.21
N THR A 172 -10.17 15.64 2.23
CA THR A 172 -11.01 16.12 1.12
C THR A 172 -12.15 15.16 0.88
N SER A 173 -13.37 15.66 0.64
CA SER A 173 -14.55 14.81 0.46
C SER A 173 -14.75 13.86 1.64
N VAL A 174 -14.97 12.58 1.37
CA VAL A 174 -14.98 11.52 2.39
C VAL A 174 -13.74 11.53 3.30
N GLY A 175 -12.58 11.96 2.80
CA GLY A 175 -11.38 12.12 3.61
C GLY A 175 -11.52 13.18 4.69
N ALA A 176 -12.31 14.24 4.47
CA ALA A 176 -12.64 15.20 5.52
C ALA A 176 -13.59 14.59 6.56
N LEU A 177 -14.59 13.82 6.14
CA LEU A 177 -15.50 13.11 7.05
C LEU A 177 -14.75 12.09 7.91
N ASN A 178 -13.89 11.27 7.29
CA ASN A 178 -13.04 10.34 8.02
C ASN A 178 -12.00 11.05 8.89
N GLY A 179 -11.49 12.21 8.45
CA GLY A 179 -10.62 13.05 9.28
C GLY A 179 -11.32 13.53 10.55
N ALA A 180 -12.60 13.89 10.46
CA ALA A 180 -13.43 14.20 11.62
C ALA A 180 -13.66 12.97 12.53
N LEU A 181 -13.82 11.77 11.96
CA LEU A 181 -13.93 10.52 12.74
C LEU A 181 -12.63 10.23 13.51
N VAL A 182 -11.48 10.43 12.88
CA VAL A 182 -10.16 10.31 13.53
C VAL A 182 -10.02 11.32 14.67
N LEU A 183 -10.46 12.56 14.44
CA LEU A 183 -10.42 13.62 15.45
C LEU A 183 -11.38 13.37 16.62
N GLN A 184 -12.48 12.66 16.40
CA GLN A 184 -13.41 12.23 17.46
C GLN A 184 -12.84 11.05 18.30
N ASP A 185 -11.83 10.34 17.79
CA ASP A 185 -11.16 9.17 18.38
C ASP A 185 -12.06 7.99 18.81
N ASP A 186 -13.25 7.87 18.22
CA ASP A 186 -14.21 6.79 18.46
C ASP A 186 -14.17 5.74 17.34
N PHE A 187 -13.13 4.89 17.38
CA PHE A 187 -12.89 3.89 16.32
C PHE A 187 -14.04 2.89 16.17
N GLY A 188 -14.63 2.45 17.29
CA GLY A 188 -15.74 1.49 17.28
C GLY A 188 -16.95 2.06 16.54
N ALA A 189 -17.36 3.29 16.87
CA ALA A 189 -18.47 3.95 16.18
C ALA A 189 -18.17 4.21 14.69
N ALA A 190 -16.94 4.62 14.36
CA ALA A 190 -16.53 4.85 12.98
C ALA A 190 -16.58 3.57 12.13
N LYS A 191 -16.07 2.46 12.67
CA LYS A 191 -16.12 1.15 12.02
C LYS A 191 -17.57 0.69 11.82
N ASP A 192 -18.37 0.73 12.87
CA ASP A 192 -19.79 0.35 12.82
C ASP A 192 -20.59 1.16 11.79
N MET A 193 -20.33 2.47 11.69
CA MET A 193 -20.95 3.35 10.70
C MET A 193 -20.66 2.85 9.28
N TRP A 194 -19.40 2.56 8.96
CA TRP A 194 -18.98 2.08 7.65
C TRP A 194 -19.47 0.66 7.35
N GLU A 195 -19.50 -0.25 8.33
CA GLU A 195 -20.00 -1.61 8.12
C GLU A 195 -21.52 -1.66 7.92
N LYS A 196 -22.26 -0.65 8.39
CA LYS A 196 -23.72 -0.52 8.26
C LYS A 196 -24.14 0.54 7.24
N ILE A 197 -23.21 1.10 6.48
CA ILE A 197 -23.49 2.16 5.50
C ILE A 197 -24.26 1.59 4.32
N ASP A 198 -25.18 2.39 3.80
CA ASP A 198 -25.97 2.06 2.61
C ASP A 198 -26.15 3.32 1.77
N THR A 199 -26.29 3.15 0.45
CA THR A 199 -26.42 4.26 -0.50
C THR A 199 -27.61 5.16 -0.16
N GLN A 200 -28.73 4.61 0.30
CA GLN A 200 -29.93 5.37 0.66
C GLN A 200 -29.72 6.25 1.90
N LYS A 201 -28.76 5.92 2.77
CA LYS A 201 -28.41 6.75 3.94
C LYS A 201 -27.59 7.98 3.57
N ILE A 202 -27.00 8.00 2.37
CA ILE A 202 -26.12 9.08 1.90
C ILE A 202 -26.83 9.93 0.84
N LEU A 203 -27.61 9.28 -0.04
CA LEU A 203 -28.24 9.91 -1.19
C LEU A 203 -29.73 9.55 -1.26
N SER A 204 -30.57 10.56 -1.52
CA SER A 204 -32.01 10.38 -1.67
C SER A 204 -32.38 9.91 -3.09
N PHE A 205 -32.48 8.59 -3.33
CA PHE A 205 -32.91 8.06 -4.63
C PHE A 205 -33.83 6.83 -4.53
N PRO A 206 -34.78 6.67 -5.48
CA PRO A 206 -35.43 5.38 -5.71
C PRO A 206 -34.45 4.44 -6.41
N VAL A 207 -33.84 3.52 -5.66
CA VAL A 207 -33.08 2.42 -6.24
C VAL A 207 -34.08 1.51 -6.96
N SER A 208 -34.04 1.46 -8.30
CA SER A 208 -34.85 0.51 -9.06
C SER A 208 -34.40 -0.91 -8.71
N THR A 209 -35.36 -1.80 -8.40
CA THR A 209 -35.22 -3.21 -7.99
C THR A 209 -34.61 -4.14 -9.06
N THR A 210 -34.00 -3.58 -10.10
CA THR A 210 -33.29 -4.34 -11.14
C THR A 210 -32.00 -4.90 -10.55
N SER A 211 -31.76 -6.19 -10.76
CA SER A 211 -30.58 -6.90 -10.25
C SER A 211 -29.30 -6.18 -10.66
N GLY A 212 -28.62 -5.60 -9.67
CA GLY A 212 -27.34 -4.86 -9.81
C GLY A 212 -26.17 -5.74 -10.27
N ASP A 213 -26.42 -7.01 -10.56
CA ASP A 213 -25.44 -8.00 -10.98
C ASP A 213 -25.20 -7.99 -12.51
N THR A 214 -26.03 -7.27 -13.27
CA THR A 214 -25.92 -7.15 -14.73
C THR A 214 -25.39 -5.79 -15.15
N LEU A 215 -24.60 -5.74 -16.25
CA LEU A 215 -24.14 -4.46 -16.82
C LEU A 215 -25.30 -3.52 -17.16
N GLY A 216 -26.41 -4.07 -17.66
CA GLY A 216 -27.63 -3.32 -17.94
C GLY A 216 -28.23 -2.66 -16.70
N GLY A 217 -28.27 -3.39 -15.57
CA GLY A 217 -28.72 -2.86 -14.27
C GLY A 217 -27.77 -1.79 -13.71
N MET A 218 -26.45 -1.98 -13.82
CA MET A 218 -25.49 -0.96 -13.39
C MET A 218 -25.57 0.31 -14.24
N MET A 219 -25.70 0.16 -15.57
CA MET A 219 -25.80 1.30 -16.49
C MET A 219 -27.14 2.02 -16.36
N SER A 220 -28.24 1.32 -16.09
CA SER A 220 -29.53 1.96 -15.81
C SER A 220 -29.51 2.76 -14.51
N GLN A 221 -28.82 2.28 -13.47
CA GLN A 221 -28.59 3.02 -12.22
C GLN A 221 -27.72 4.27 -12.43
N ILE A 222 -26.63 4.17 -13.20
CA ILE A 222 -25.79 5.33 -13.54
C ILE A 222 -26.57 6.34 -14.41
N GLY A 223 -27.38 5.85 -15.35
CA GLY A 223 -28.23 6.68 -16.20
C GLY A 223 -29.30 7.43 -15.40
N SER A 224 -30.04 6.74 -14.53
CA SER A 224 -31.05 7.36 -13.66
C SER A 224 -30.43 8.35 -12.68
N PHE A 225 -29.23 8.04 -12.15
CA PHE A 225 -28.44 8.95 -11.34
C PHE A 225 -28.10 10.25 -12.08
N THR A 226 -27.58 10.13 -13.30
CA THR A 226 -27.16 11.29 -14.11
C THR A 226 -28.35 12.17 -14.49
N VAL A 227 -29.48 11.56 -14.89
CA VAL A 227 -30.70 12.31 -15.25
C VAL A 227 -31.26 13.06 -14.05
N ASN A 228 -31.39 12.40 -12.89
CA ASN A 228 -31.94 13.02 -11.68
C ASN A 228 -31.03 14.14 -11.15
N ALA A 229 -29.71 13.92 -11.12
CA ALA A 229 -28.73 14.92 -10.73
C ALA A 229 -28.83 16.20 -11.57
N ILE A 230 -29.02 16.07 -12.89
CA ILE A 230 -29.17 17.22 -13.80
C ILE A 230 -30.53 17.90 -13.61
N GLN A 231 -31.61 17.13 -13.48
CA GLN A 231 -32.96 17.68 -13.32
C GLN A 231 -33.18 18.40 -11.99
N SER A 232 -32.45 18.04 -10.94
CA SER A 232 -32.57 18.60 -9.59
C SER A 232 -31.49 19.63 -9.20
N ASN A 233 -30.58 20.00 -10.11
CA ASN A 233 -29.38 20.79 -9.80
C ASN A 233 -28.51 20.15 -8.69
N GLY A 234 -28.46 18.82 -8.70
CA GLY A 234 -27.80 17.97 -7.73
C GLY A 234 -28.75 17.39 -6.70
N VAL A 235 -28.45 16.16 -6.28
CA VAL A 235 -29.36 15.41 -5.42
C VAL A 235 -29.27 15.90 -3.99
N SER A 236 -30.41 15.85 -3.29
CA SER A 236 -30.55 16.30 -1.92
C SER A 236 -29.47 15.67 -1.03
N THR A 237 -28.78 16.54 -0.30
CA THR A 237 -27.75 16.17 0.66
C THR A 237 -28.32 16.04 2.08
N GLU A 238 -29.64 16.09 2.26
CA GLU A 238 -30.30 15.96 3.57
C GLU A 238 -29.92 14.66 4.32
N PRO A 239 -29.86 13.46 3.68
CA PRO A 239 -29.44 12.25 4.37
C PRO A 239 -28.00 12.34 4.89
N LEU A 240 -27.09 12.88 4.07
CA LEU A 240 -25.70 13.11 4.47
C LEU A 240 -25.60 14.15 5.59
N GLN A 241 -26.37 15.24 5.51
CA GLN A 241 -26.42 16.27 6.55
C GLN A 241 -26.89 15.67 7.88
N LYS A 242 -27.94 14.85 7.85
CA LYS A 242 -28.43 14.13 9.03
C LYS A 242 -27.39 13.15 9.57
N LEU A 243 -26.72 12.39 8.69
CA LEU A 243 -25.64 11.51 9.10
C LEU A 243 -24.51 12.28 9.79
N ILE A 244 -24.10 13.44 9.26
CA ILE A 244 -23.08 14.30 9.87
C ILE A 244 -23.54 14.76 11.26
N HIS A 245 -24.78 15.24 11.37
CA HIS A 245 -25.35 15.67 12.65
C HIS A 245 -25.36 14.54 13.68
N ASP A 246 -25.78 13.34 13.29
CA ASP A 246 -25.96 12.20 14.20
C ASP A 246 -24.63 11.52 14.57
N THR A 247 -23.59 11.66 13.72
CA THR A 247 -22.30 10.95 13.91
C THR A 247 -21.28 11.77 14.69
N PHE A 248 -21.23 13.08 14.50
CA PHE A 248 -20.13 13.92 14.97
C PHE A 248 -20.53 14.77 16.18
N SER A 249 -19.72 14.71 17.23
CA SER A 249 -19.82 15.57 18.41
C SER A 249 -18.65 16.56 18.42
N GLN A 250 -18.97 17.85 18.45
CA GLN A 250 -17.95 18.90 18.52
C GLN A 250 -17.09 18.77 19.80
N GLU A 251 -17.70 18.41 20.93
CA GLU A 251 -17.00 18.23 22.20
C GLU A 251 -15.93 17.14 22.10
N LYS A 252 -16.28 15.98 21.51
CA LYS A 252 -15.30 14.89 21.30
C LYS A 252 -14.19 15.31 20.34
N MET A 253 -14.54 15.99 19.24
CA MET A 253 -13.58 16.45 18.24
C MET A 253 -12.61 17.52 18.77
N GLN A 254 -12.98 18.29 19.78
CA GLN A 254 -12.09 19.30 20.38
C GLN A 254 -11.15 18.73 21.45
N GLN A 255 -11.37 17.50 21.93
CA GLN A 255 -10.49 16.84 22.90
C GLN A 255 -9.15 16.41 22.30
N VAL A 256 -9.12 16.12 20.99
CA VAL A 256 -7.91 15.69 20.30
C VAL A 256 -7.09 16.90 19.87
N THR A 257 -5.82 16.92 20.28
CA THR A 257 -4.86 18.03 20.05
C THR A 257 -4.32 18.10 18.61
N ALA A 258 -4.94 17.42 17.65
CA ALA A 258 -4.49 17.42 16.27
C ALA A 258 -5.05 18.64 15.51
N ASP A 259 -4.23 19.22 14.64
CA ASP A 259 -4.69 20.27 13.71
C ASP A 259 -5.45 19.61 12.56
N PHE A 260 -6.73 19.94 12.40
CA PHE A 260 -7.57 19.36 11.35
C PHE A 260 -7.92 20.39 10.28
N TYR A 261 -7.59 20.06 9.03
CA TYR A 261 -7.91 20.85 7.86
C TYR A 261 -8.77 20.06 6.88
N LEU A 262 -9.79 20.72 6.34
CA LEU A 262 -10.59 20.19 5.23
C LEU A 262 -10.51 21.11 4.02
N VAL A 263 -10.70 20.53 2.84
CA VAL A 263 -10.69 21.26 1.57
C VAL A 263 -12.08 21.30 0.96
N THR A 264 -12.49 22.48 0.51
CA THR A 264 -13.67 22.68 -0.32
C THR A 264 -13.36 23.60 -1.49
N THR A 265 -14.25 23.66 -2.48
CA THR A 265 -14.12 24.52 -3.66
C THR A 265 -15.24 25.56 -3.67
N GLU A 266 -14.89 26.84 -3.65
CA GLU A 266 -15.82 27.97 -3.72
C GLU A 266 -16.32 28.18 -5.17
N LEU A 267 -17.62 28.29 -5.35
CA LEU A 267 -18.29 28.67 -6.60
C LEU A 267 -18.63 30.18 -6.63
N PRO A 268 -18.69 30.81 -7.82
CA PRO A 268 -18.50 30.22 -9.16
C PRO A 268 -17.03 30.18 -9.62
N ASN A 269 -16.13 30.86 -8.93
CA ASN A 269 -14.73 31.05 -9.36
C ASN A 269 -13.88 29.77 -9.28
N MET A 270 -14.44 28.69 -8.73
CA MET A 270 -13.76 27.42 -8.50
C MET A 270 -12.47 27.64 -7.71
N MET A 271 -12.52 28.34 -6.57
CA MET A 271 -11.31 28.60 -5.76
C MET A 271 -11.15 27.55 -4.66
N GLU A 272 -9.92 27.05 -4.45
CA GLU A 272 -9.59 26.19 -3.31
C GLU A 272 -9.78 26.97 -2.00
N LYS A 273 -10.56 26.42 -1.07
CA LYS A 273 -10.76 26.97 0.27
C LYS A 273 -10.37 25.92 1.30
N ASN A 274 -9.38 26.28 2.12
CA ASN A 274 -8.85 25.43 3.18
C ASN A 274 -9.43 25.91 4.51
N ILE A 275 -10.15 25.03 5.20
CA ILE A 275 -10.80 25.34 6.47
C ILE A 275 -10.04 24.65 7.58
N HIS A 276 -9.57 25.43 8.55
CA HIS A 276 -8.96 24.92 9.77
C HIS A 276 -10.04 24.74 10.84
N PHE A 277 -10.40 23.48 11.10
CA PHE A 277 -11.50 23.12 11.99
C PHE A 277 -11.31 23.67 13.39
N ASN A 278 -10.09 23.62 13.93
CA ASN A 278 -9.78 24.06 15.30
C ASN A 278 -10.08 25.55 15.54
N THR A 279 -10.14 26.35 14.47
CA THR A 279 -10.47 27.79 14.51
C THR A 279 -11.84 28.11 13.91
N CYS A 280 -12.61 27.10 13.53
CA CYS A 280 -13.92 27.26 12.90
C CYS A 280 -14.99 27.65 13.95
N PRO A 281 -15.92 28.57 13.62
CA PRO A 281 -17.10 28.80 14.44
C PRO A 281 -17.91 27.52 14.68
N SER A 282 -18.45 27.37 15.90
CA SER A 282 -19.19 26.19 16.36
C SER A 282 -20.48 25.92 15.60
N ASP A 283 -21.05 26.93 14.96
CA ASP A 283 -22.29 26.86 14.19
C ASP A 283 -22.05 26.47 12.71
N GLN A 284 -20.79 26.46 12.23
CA GLN A 284 -20.49 26.29 10.80
C GLN A 284 -19.72 25.02 10.45
N TRP A 285 -19.08 24.34 11.41
CA TRP A 285 -18.17 23.23 11.10
C TRP A 285 -18.85 22.06 10.38
N GLN A 286 -20.12 21.74 10.71
CA GLN A 286 -20.89 20.70 10.02
C GLN A 286 -21.13 21.07 8.56
N ASN A 287 -21.42 22.34 8.28
CA ASN A 287 -21.63 22.83 6.91
C ASN A 287 -20.33 22.74 6.10
N TRP A 288 -19.17 22.97 6.72
CA TRP A 288 -17.88 22.81 6.05
C TRP A 288 -17.55 21.34 5.74
N LEU A 289 -17.89 20.40 6.64
CA LEU A 289 -17.81 18.96 6.36
C LEU A 289 -18.73 18.56 5.20
N LEU A 290 -19.98 19.05 5.22
CA LEU A 290 -20.95 18.82 4.15
C LEU A 290 -20.44 19.38 2.80
N ALA A 291 -19.98 20.63 2.79
CA ALA A 291 -19.44 21.29 1.61
C ALA A 291 -18.24 20.55 1.01
N SER A 292 -17.33 20.06 1.86
CA SER A 292 -16.20 19.24 1.41
C SER A 292 -16.65 17.96 0.72
N ALA A 293 -17.79 17.37 1.10
CA ALA A 293 -18.34 16.14 0.53
C ALA A 293 -19.45 16.33 -0.52
N SER A 294 -19.85 17.58 -0.82
CA SER A 294 -20.83 17.92 -1.86
C SER A 294 -20.26 17.72 -3.27
N PHE A 295 -20.24 16.47 -3.74
CA PHE A 295 -19.75 16.11 -5.08
C PHE A 295 -20.74 16.53 -6.18
N PHE A 296 -20.79 17.80 -6.55
CA PHE A 296 -21.65 18.32 -7.62
C PHE A 296 -21.28 17.74 -9.01
N PRO A 297 -22.19 17.51 -9.97
CA PRO A 297 -23.65 17.59 -9.87
C PRO A 297 -24.27 16.36 -9.21
N ALA A 298 -23.49 15.35 -8.87
CA ALA A 298 -23.95 14.16 -8.17
C ALA A 298 -24.70 14.48 -6.85
N MET A 299 -24.25 15.53 -6.15
CA MET A 299 -24.83 16.07 -4.92
C MET A 299 -24.99 17.58 -5.02
N ALA A 300 -26.01 18.14 -4.37
CA ALA A 300 -26.22 19.59 -4.35
C ALA A 300 -25.04 20.34 -3.70
N ALA A 301 -24.77 21.56 -4.19
CA ALA A 301 -23.78 22.45 -3.60
C ALA A 301 -24.24 22.97 -2.23
N THR A 302 -23.32 23.08 -1.27
CA THR A 302 -23.63 23.58 0.07
C THR A 302 -23.53 25.10 0.11
N LYS A 303 -24.57 25.78 0.57
CA LYS A 303 -24.55 27.23 0.79
C LYS A 303 -24.06 27.54 2.19
N ILE A 304 -23.00 28.34 2.32
CA ILE A 304 -22.47 28.82 3.59
C ILE A 304 -22.37 30.34 3.51
N ALA A 305 -23.11 31.02 4.38
CA ALA A 305 -23.41 32.45 4.24
C ALA A 305 -23.96 32.75 2.82
N ASP A 306 -23.34 33.67 2.08
CA ASP A 306 -23.80 34.10 0.75
C ASP A 306 -23.08 33.40 -0.41
N LYS A 307 -22.28 32.37 -0.13
CA LYS A 307 -21.49 31.65 -1.14
C LYS A 307 -21.83 30.17 -1.21
N TYR A 308 -21.57 29.59 -2.38
CA TYR A 308 -21.76 28.16 -2.63
C TYR A 308 -20.42 27.45 -2.65
N TYR A 309 -20.41 26.25 -2.10
CA TYR A 309 -19.24 25.41 -1.96
C TYR A 309 -19.54 23.98 -2.40
N VAL A 310 -18.56 23.36 -3.04
CA VAL A 310 -18.62 21.97 -3.53
C VAL A 310 -17.37 21.21 -3.10
N ASP A 311 -17.32 19.93 -3.45
CA ASP A 311 -16.25 19.02 -3.08
C ASP A 311 -14.84 19.60 -3.34
N GLY A 312 -13.94 19.46 -2.37
CA GLY A 312 -12.56 19.94 -2.49
C GLY A 312 -11.75 19.20 -3.56
N GLY A 313 -12.18 18.00 -3.96
CA GLY A 313 -11.56 17.17 -4.98
C GLY A 313 -11.49 17.85 -6.35
N TYR A 314 -12.33 18.85 -6.60
CA TYR A 314 -12.26 19.70 -7.79
C TYR A 314 -10.97 20.51 -7.91
N ARG A 315 -10.24 20.73 -6.81
CA ARG A 315 -8.99 21.49 -6.80
C ARG A 315 -7.82 20.78 -6.13
N ASN A 316 -8.07 20.08 -5.05
CA ASN A 316 -7.02 19.43 -4.28
C ASN A 316 -7.56 18.18 -3.60
N ASN A 317 -7.55 17.06 -4.33
CA ASN A 317 -8.08 15.78 -3.86
C ASN A 317 -7.20 15.10 -2.79
N ILE A 318 -5.92 15.44 -2.72
CA ILE A 318 -4.95 14.87 -1.76
C ILE A 318 -4.14 16.03 -1.16
N PRO A 319 -4.59 16.63 -0.05
CA PRO A 319 -4.10 17.91 0.46
C PRO A 319 -2.75 17.87 1.19
N VAL A 320 -1.73 17.27 0.56
CA VAL A 320 -0.37 17.15 1.11
C VAL A 320 0.28 18.52 1.33
N ASP A 321 0.00 19.50 0.46
CA ASP A 321 0.54 20.85 0.58
C ASP A 321 0.07 21.58 1.84
N ILE A 322 -1.12 21.25 2.36
CA ILE A 322 -1.63 21.79 3.62
C ILE A 322 -0.83 21.18 4.78
N ALA A 323 -0.66 19.85 4.78
CA ALA A 323 0.12 19.16 5.81
C ALA A 323 1.57 19.71 5.89
N LEU A 324 2.22 19.91 4.75
CA LEU A 324 3.57 20.46 4.69
C LEU A 324 3.65 21.92 5.18
N ARG A 325 2.61 22.73 4.93
CA ARG A 325 2.52 24.12 5.44
C ARG A 325 2.29 24.17 6.96
N SER A 326 1.78 23.10 7.56
CA SER A 326 1.56 22.95 9.00
C SER A 326 2.76 22.26 9.72
N ASP A 327 3.94 22.32 9.10
CA ASP A 327 5.21 21.78 9.61
C ASP A 327 5.24 20.26 9.82
N ALA A 328 4.53 19.50 8.97
CA ALA A 328 4.58 18.05 9.00
C ALA A 328 6.01 17.52 8.76
N THR A 329 6.50 16.72 9.69
CA THR A 329 7.78 16.00 9.57
C THR A 329 7.64 14.68 8.82
N GLU A 330 6.47 14.07 8.93
CA GLU A 330 6.08 12.84 8.22
C GLU A 330 4.67 13.00 7.68
N CYS A 331 4.40 12.49 6.48
CA CYS A 331 3.06 12.45 5.89
C CYS A 331 2.70 11.01 5.55
N ILE A 332 1.61 10.51 6.13
CA ILE A 332 0.95 9.27 5.73
C ILE A 332 -0.19 9.65 4.80
N ILE A 333 -0.01 9.40 3.51
CA ILE A 333 -0.92 9.79 2.45
C ILE A 333 -1.79 8.59 2.10
N VAL A 334 -3.09 8.66 2.37
CA VAL A 334 -4.04 7.60 2.06
C VAL A 334 -4.77 7.93 0.77
N ASP A 335 -4.34 7.30 -0.32
CA ASP A 335 -4.90 7.52 -1.65
C ASP A 335 -5.87 6.40 -2.02
N VAL A 336 -7.16 6.72 -1.96
CA VAL A 336 -8.26 5.81 -2.32
C VAL A 336 -8.60 5.87 -3.83
N LYS A 337 -7.74 6.50 -4.65
CA LYS A 337 -7.89 6.63 -6.10
C LYS A 337 -9.23 7.27 -6.50
N GLY A 338 -9.70 8.24 -5.72
CA GLY A 338 -10.95 8.94 -6.01
C GLY A 338 -10.84 9.91 -7.19
N PRO A 339 -11.98 10.34 -7.75
CA PRO A 339 -12.01 11.33 -8.80
C PRO A 339 -11.62 12.71 -8.24
N GLY A 340 -10.77 13.44 -8.96
CA GLY A 340 -10.38 14.79 -8.57
C GLY A 340 -8.99 15.18 -9.06
N ILE A 341 -8.61 16.44 -8.80
CA ILE A 341 -7.31 16.99 -9.16
C ILE A 341 -6.32 16.74 -8.03
N THR A 342 -5.28 15.97 -8.30
CA THR A 342 -4.14 15.85 -7.39
C THR A 342 -3.14 16.95 -7.70
N LYS A 343 -3.04 17.93 -6.79
CA LYS A 343 -2.13 19.06 -6.90
C LYS A 343 -0.67 18.59 -6.81
N PRO A 344 0.23 19.02 -7.71
CA PRO A 344 1.65 18.67 -7.59
C PRO A 344 2.26 19.42 -6.40
N VAL A 345 2.96 18.69 -5.52
CA VAL A 345 3.55 19.25 -4.31
C VAL A 345 5.04 18.95 -4.26
N LYS A 346 5.85 19.98 -3.96
CA LYS A 346 7.30 19.83 -3.75
C LYS A 346 7.56 19.45 -2.30
N ILE A 347 7.87 18.18 -2.07
CA ILE A 347 8.18 17.64 -0.73
C ILE A 347 9.57 18.14 -0.29
N PRO A 348 9.71 18.76 0.90
CA PRO A 348 11.00 19.11 1.48
C PRO A 348 11.88 17.88 1.66
N ALA A 349 13.19 18.03 1.47
CA ALA A 349 14.13 16.91 1.60
C ALA A 349 14.19 16.32 3.02
N THR A 350 13.69 17.04 4.03
CA THR A 350 13.64 16.66 5.45
C THR A 350 12.35 15.95 5.85
N THR A 351 11.34 15.94 4.98
CA THR A 351 10.04 15.35 5.27
C THR A 351 9.96 13.96 4.66
N SER A 352 9.48 12.98 5.44
CA SER A 352 9.19 11.65 4.92
C SER A 352 7.73 11.58 4.48
N CYS A 353 7.46 11.24 3.22
CA CYS A 353 6.10 11.02 2.75
C CYS A 353 5.96 9.55 2.34
N LEU A 354 4.96 8.88 2.92
CA LEU A 354 4.59 7.52 2.61
C LEU A 354 3.17 7.52 2.03
N THR A 355 2.98 6.89 0.88
CA THR A 355 1.66 6.74 0.27
C THR A 355 1.14 5.32 0.47
N LEU A 356 -0.02 5.20 1.10
CA LEU A 356 -0.77 3.97 1.28
C LEU A 356 -1.85 3.86 0.20
N GLN A 357 -1.78 2.77 -0.57
CA GLN A 357 -2.69 2.42 -1.65
C GLN A 357 -2.87 0.91 -1.67
N THR A 358 -3.95 0.44 -2.27
CA THR A 358 -4.14 -0.98 -2.57
C THR A 358 -4.07 -1.25 -4.08
N PRO A 359 -3.49 -2.40 -4.51
CA PRO A 359 -3.59 -2.86 -5.90
C PRO A 359 -4.99 -3.39 -6.25
N TRP A 360 -5.82 -3.68 -5.25
CA TRP A 360 -7.20 -4.09 -5.44
C TRP A 360 -8.12 -2.92 -5.76
N SER A 361 -9.21 -3.23 -6.43
CA SER A 361 -10.29 -2.25 -6.58
C SER A 361 -11.04 -2.12 -5.26
N MET A 362 -11.42 -0.88 -4.92
CA MET A 362 -12.25 -0.55 -3.77
C MET A 362 -13.73 -0.38 -4.14
N GLY A 363 -14.09 -0.51 -5.42
CA GLY A 363 -15.47 -0.48 -5.90
C GLY A 363 -15.86 0.88 -6.49
N ALA A 364 -17.16 1.11 -6.63
CA ALA A 364 -17.67 2.39 -7.13
C ALA A 364 -17.54 3.51 -6.08
N VAL A 365 -17.51 4.76 -6.54
CA VAL A 365 -17.30 5.93 -5.67
C VAL A 365 -18.60 6.34 -4.97
N LEU A 366 -19.75 6.18 -5.64
CA LEU A 366 -21.05 6.66 -5.15
C LEU A 366 -22.01 5.53 -4.76
N LEU A 367 -21.54 4.27 -4.77
CA LEU A 367 -22.31 3.12 -4.29
C LEU A 367 -21.73 2.68 -2.95
N PHE A 368 -22.51 2.88 -1.90
CA PHE A 368 -22.17 2.54 -0.53
C PHE A 368 -22.82 1.20 -0.18
N ASP A 369 -21.99 0.25 0.27
CA ASP A 369 -22.38 -1.10 0.68
C ASP A 369 -21.55 -1.50 1.90
N GLY A 370 -22.21 -1.97 2.95
CA GLY A 370 -21.58 -2.37 4.21
C GLY A 370 -20.58 -3.52 4.04
N ALA A 371 -20.95 -4.56 3.28
CA ALA A 371 -20.09 -5.73 3.05
C ALA A 371 -18.82 -5.36 2.28
N ARG A 372 -18.95 -4.49 1.26
CA ARG A 372 -17.81 -3.92 0.54
C ARG A 372 -16.94 -3.03 1.45
N SER A 373 -17.57 -2.23 2.30
CA SER A 373 -16.88 -1.36 3.26
C SER A 373 -16.04 -2.17 4.25
N THR A 374 -16.58 -3.26 4.81
CA THR A 374 -15.83 -4.18 5.68
C THR A 374 -14.57 -4.71 5.00
N LYS A 375 -14.63 -5.08 3.72
CA LYS A 375 -13.46 -5.56 2.97
C LYS A 375 -12.45 -4.45 2.73
N ASN A 376 -12.91 -3.26 2.38
CA ASN A 376 -12.03 -2.10 2.18
C ASN A 376 -11.32 -1.72 3.49
N ILE A 377 -12.00 -1.78 4.64
CA ILE A 377 -11.39 -1.60 5.98
C ILE A 377 -10.28 -2.62 6.17
N GLN A 378 -10.54 -3.91 5.93
CA GLN A 378 -9.51 -4.95 6.08
C GLN A 378 -8.33 -4.74 5.13
N LEU A 379 -8.57 -4.34 3.88
CA LEU A 379 -7.49 -3.97 2.95
C LEU A 379 -6.66 -2.79 3.47
N GLY A 380 -7.31 -1.75 3.99
CA GLY A 380 -6.65 -0.59 4.60
C GLY A 380 -5.71 -0.99 5.75
N TYR A 381 -6.21 -1.87 6.62
CA TYR A 381 -5.45 -2.41 7.73
C TYR A 381 -4.22 -3.20 7.26
N LEU A 382 -4.44 -4.21 6.41
CA LEU A 382 -3.37 -5.13 5.96
C LEU A 382 -2.28 -4.41 5.14
N GLU A 383 -2.65 -3.51 4.23
CA GLU A 383 -1.69 -2.72 3.46
C GLU A 383 -0.83 -1.82 4.36
N THR A 384 -1.44 -1.23 5.39
CA THR A 384 -0.70 -0.39 6.36
C THR A 384 0.28 -1.23 7.17
N MET A 385 -0.13 -2.42 7.61
CA MET A 385 0.74 -3.34 8.35
C MET A 385 1.89 -3.89 7.50
N LYS A 386 1.68 -4.14 6.20
CA LYS A 386 2.74 -4.48 5.24
C LYS A 386 3.77 -3.36 5.12
N VAL A 387 3.31 -2.14 4.86
CA VAL A 387 4.18 -1.03 4.50
C VAL A 387 4.91 -0.43 5.72
N ILE A 388 4.19 -0.17 6.81
CA ILE A 388 4.73 0.49 8.00
C ILE A 388 5.24 -0.54 9.00
N GLY A 389 4.43 -1.55 9.30
CA GLY A 389 4.77 -2.59 10.26
C GLY A 389 5.93 -3.49 9.79
N ARG A 390 6.12 -3.64 8.46
CA ARG A 390 7.11 -4.54 7.83
C ARG A 390 7.05 -5.99 8.37
N LYS A 391 5.89 -6.38 8.89
CA LYS A 391 5.66 -7.72 9.44
C LYS A 391 5.29 -8.72 8.34
N TYR A 392 4.58 -8.25 7.33
CA TYR A 392 3.92 -9.12 6.36
C TYR A 392 4.56 -9.00 4.97
N LEU A 393 4.51 -10.12 4.24
CA LEU A 393 4.99 -10.25 2.86
C LEU A 393 3.81 -10.28 1.88
N GLY A 394 4.13 -10.14 0.59
CA GLY A 394 3.16 -10.23 -0.51
C GLY A 394 2.72 -8.87 -1.05
N TYR A 395 2.27 -8.88 -2.32
CA TYR A 395 1.84 -7.65 -3.02
C TYR A 395 0.33 -7.62 -3.19
N TRP A 396 -0.25 -8.63 -3.83
CA TRP A 396 -1.70 -8.79 -3.97
C TRP A 396 -2.31 -9.37 -2.69
N TYR A 397 -1.64 -10.31 -2.04
CA TYR A 397 -2.11 -10.89 -0.77
C TYR A 397 -1.19 -10.48 0.38
N THR A 398 -1.59 -10.80 1.60
CA THR A 398 -0.82 -10.49 2.81
C THR A 398 -0.51 -11.78 3.53
N PHE A 399 0.78 -12.08 3.71
CA PHE A 399 1.27 -13.31 4.33
C PHE A 399 1.99 -13.03 5.66
N ASP A 400 1.68 -13.82 6.69
CA ASP A 400 2.46 -13.90 7.94
C ASP A 400 3.51 -14.99 7.81
N GLU A 401 4.54 -14.73 7.00
CA GLU A 401 5.56 -15.69 6.60
C GLU A 401 6.95 -15.05 6.62
N THR A 402 7.98 -15.90 6.68
CA THR A 402 9.38 -15.46 6.61
C THR A 402 9.95 -15.80 5.23
N ILE A 403 11.04 -15.15 4.83
CA ILE A 403 11.72 -15.50 3.57
C ILE A 403 12.13 -16.98 3.60
N SER A 404 12.59 -17.49 4.74
CA SER A 404 12.98 -18.89 4.91
C SER A 404 11.81 -19.87 4.68
N SER A 405 10.60 -19.56 5.16
CA SER A 405 9.44 -20.44 4.90
C SER A 405 9.02 -20.42 3.43
N LEU A 406 9.13 -19.27 2.75
CA LEU A 406 8.91 -19.17 1.31
C LEU A 406 9.95 -19.97 0.49
N GLU A 407 11.21 -19.98 0.92
CA GLU A 407 12.27 -20.76 0.27
C GLU A 407 11.99 -22.26 0.35
N VAL A 408 11.55 -22.77 1.50
CA VAL A 408 11.18 -24.19 1.67
C VAL A 408 10.05 -24.57 0.71
N PHE A 409 8.98 -23.78 0.66
CA PHE A 409 7.86 -24.02 -0.28
C PHE A 409 8.33 -24.01 -1.74
N GLN A 410 9.20 -23.07 -2.10
CA GLN A 410 9.71 -22.97 -3.45
C GLN A 410 10.62 -24.15 -3.84
N GLN A 411 11.44 -24.64 -2.90
CA GLN A 411 12.28 -25.82 -3.13
C GLN A 411 11.44 -27.07 -3.35
N ALA A 412 10.34 -27.25 -2.61
CA ALA A 412 9.38 -28.33 -2.85
C ALA A 412 8.80 -28.24 -4.26
N PHE A 413 8.37 -27.05 -4.69
CA PHE A 413 7.89 -26.82 -6.05
C PHE A 413 8.95 -27.15 -7.13
N PHE A 414 10.21 -26.72 -6.94
CA PHE A 414 11.28 -27.01 -7.90
C PHE A 414 11.62 -28.50 -7.95
N THR A 415 11.57 -29.18 -6.80
CA THR A 415 11.77 -30.63 -6.71
C THR A 415 10.69 -31.38 -7.47
N PHE A 416 9.43 -30.97 -7.31
CA PHE A 416 8.31 -31.48 -8.10
C PHE A 416 8.55 -31.31 -9.61
N VAL A 417 8.91 -30.12 -10.07
CA VAL A 417 9.16 -29.88 -11.51
C VAL A 417 10.31 -30.75 -12.04
N LYS A 418 11.37 -30.93 -11.25
CA LYS A 418 12.51 -31.76 -11.63
C LYS A 418 12.15 -33.25 -11.68
N GLN A 419 11.43 -33.77 -10.68
CA GLN A 419 11.08 -35.19 -10.59
C GLN A 419 10.02 -35.58 -11.63
N THR A 420 8.98 -34.76 -11.79
CA THR A 420 7.84 -35.05 -12.67
C THR A 420 8.17 -34.81 -14.14
N TYR A 421 8.91 -33.75 -14.45
CA TYR A 421 9.13 -33.31 -15.83
C TYR A 421 10.58 -33.40 -16.30
N GLN A 422 11.53 -33.79 -15.44
CA GLN A 422 12.98 -33.79 -15.75
C GLN A 422 13.50 -32.43 -16.21
N ILE A 423 12.87 -31.34 -15.74
CA ILE A 423 13.25 -29.96 -16.07
C ILE A 423 13.90 -29.33 -14.85
N GLU A 424 15.15 -28.87 -15.00
CA GLU A 424 15.86 -28.14 -13.95
C GLU A 424 15.62 -26.63 -14.09
N LEU A 425 14.85 -26.08 -13.15
CA LEU A 425 14.67 -24.64 -13.02
C LEU A 425 15.95 -24.01 -12.46
N TRP A 426 16.32 -22.87 -13.05
CA TRP A 426 17.48 -22.04 -12.72
C TRP A 426 18.82 -22.64 -13.15
N HIS A 427 18.80 -23.47 -14.19
CA HIS A 427 20.00 -24.05 -14.80
C HIS A 427 21.03 -22.99 -15.21
N THR A 428 20.59 -21.82 -15.70
CA THR A 428 21.48 -20.69 -16.02
C THR A 428 21.02 -19.39 -15.36
N ALA A 429 21.98 -18.51 -15.04
CA ALA A 429 21.69 -17.16 -14.55
C ALA A 429 20.84 -16.35 -15.54
N GLU A 430 21.02 -16.57 -16.85
CA GLU A 430 20.25 -15.92 -17.90
C GLU A 430 18.78 -16.36 -17.87
N GLN A 431 18.51 -17.66 -17.75
CA GLN A 431 17.16 -18.20 -17.63
C GLN A 431 16.45 -17.62 -16.40
N LYS A 432 17.12 -17.66 -15.23
CA LYS A 432 16.61 -17.08 -13.97
C LYS A 432 16.23 -15.60 -14.14
N ASN A 433 17.13 -14.80 -14.70
CA ASN A 433 16.91 -13.36 -14.90
C ASN A 433 15.76 -13.08 -15.88
N LYS A 434 15.67 -13.84 -16.98
CA LYS A 434 14.59 -13.73 -17.97
C LYS A 434 13.22 -14.01 -17.33
N ILE A 435 13.14 -15.02 -16.48
CA ILE A 435 11.91 -15.43 -15.79
C ILE A 435 11.50 -14.38 -14.75
N CYS A 436 12.41 -13.99 -13.86
CA CYS A 436 12.14 -12.96 -12.85
C CYS A 436 11.68 -11.65 -13.50
N LYS A 437 12.30 -11.24 -14.62
CA LYS A 437 11.92 -10.03 -15.37
C LYS A 437 10.50 -10.12 -15.94
N LYS A 438 10.11 -11.27 -16.52
CA LYS A 438 8.75 -11.44 -17.06
C LYS A 438 7.70 -11.51 -15.95
N LEU A 439 7.97 -12.23 -14.85
CA LEU A 439 7.09 -12.26 -13.69
C LEU A 439 6.90 -10.88 -13.07
N ARG A 440 7.99 -10.11 -12.90
CA ARG A 440 7.95 -8.73 -12.39
C ARG A 440 6.99 -7.82 -13.18
N ARG A 441 6.92 -7.99 -14.51
CA ARG A 441 6.02 -7.20 -15.38
C ARG A 441 4.54 -7.51 -15.11
N ILE A 442 4.20 -8.77 -14.81
CA ILE A 442 2.83 -9.22 -14.57
C ILE A 442 2.43 -8.96 -13.11
N TYR A 443 3.33 -9.27 -12.17
CA TYR A 443 3.13 -9.11 -10.74
C TYR A 443 3.00 -7.63 -10.33
N ARG A 444 3.73 -6.74 -11.02
CA ARG A 444 3.81 -5.28 -10.79
C ARG A 444 4.54 -4.86 -9.52
N ASP A 445 5.25 -5.77 -8.89
CA ASP A 445 6.12 -5.50 -7.75
C ASP A 445 7.43 -6.31 -7.83
N ARG A 446 8.34 -6.15 -6.86
CA ARG A 446 9.65 -6.80 -6.82
C ARG A 446 9.51 -8.33 -6.84
N VAL A 447 10.15 -8.93 -7.85
CA VAL A 447 10.30 -10.39 -7.97
C VAL A 447 11.79 -10.71 -7.94
N TYR A 448 12.16 -11.54 -6.99
CA TYR A 448 13.50 -12.07 -6.75
C TYR A 448 13.41 -13.60 -6.62
N THR A 449 14.54 -14.27 -6.45
CA THR A 449 14.56 -15.74 -6.60
C THR A 449 13.75 -16.44 -5.53
N GLU A 450 13.84 -15.98 -4.29
CA GLU A 450 13.28 -16.59 -3.09
C GLU A 450 11.75 -16.41 -2.99
N ASN A 451 11.16 -15.43 -3.70
CA ASN A 451 9.73 -15.16 -3.65
C ASN A 451 8.94 -15.62 -4.88
N VAL A 452 9.55 -16.31 -5.85
CA VAL A 452 8.85 -16.76 -7.07
C VAL A 452 7.69 -17.69 -6.73
N GLY A 453 7.86 -18.61 -5.77
CA GLY A 453 6.80 -19.49 -5.30
C GLY A 453 5.56 -18.72 -4.83
N MET A 454 5.76 -17.75 -3.93
CA MET A 454 4.70 -16.87 -3.43
C MET A 454 4.04 -16.07 -4.56
N VAL A 455 4.85 -15.47 -5.45
CA VAL A 455 4.35 -14.70 -6.61
C VAL A 455 3.41 -15.55 -7.48
N LEU A 456 3.77 -16.81 -7.75
CA LEU A 456 2.94 -17.71 -8.55
C LEU A 456 1.64 -18.06 -7.82
N VAL A 457 1.69 -18.34 -6.53
CA VAL A 457 0.50 -18.63 -5.70
C VAL A 457 -0.44 -17.42 -5.67
N GLU A 458 0.08 -16.20 -5.50
CA GLU A 458 -0.73 -14.98 -5.54
C GLU A 458 -1.42 -14.77 -6.90
N LEU A 459 -0.69 -14.99 -8.00
CA LEU A 459 -1.26 -14.86 -9.34
C LEU A 459 -2.38 -15.90 -9.60
N LEU A 460 -2.19 -17.13 -9.13
CA LEU A 460 -3.23 -18.17 -9.20
C LEU A 460 -4.44 -17.81 -8.33
N ALA A 461 -4.22 -17.39 -7.08
CA ALA A 461 -5.29 -17.01 -6.14
C ALA A 461 -6.11 -15.85 -6.69
N LYS A 462 -5.44 -14.87 -7.29
CA LYS A 462 -6.08 -13.73 -7.96
C LYS A 462 -6.91 -14.18 -9.17
N THR A 463 -6.43 -15.12 -9.97
CA THR A 463 -7.16 -15.67 -11.13
C THR A 463 -8.41 -16.46 -10.71
N GLN A 464 -8.36 -17.06 -9.52
CA GLN A 464 -9.48 -17.77 -8.90
C GLN A 464 -10.34 -16.89 -7.97
N GLU A 465 -10.09 -15.58 -7.94
CA GLU A 465 -10.90 -14.59 -7.22
C GLU A 465 -11.01 -14.86 -5.71
N ILE A 466 -9.97 -15.43 -5.10
CA ILE A 466 -9.87 -15.60 -3.65
C ILE A 466 -9.78 -14.22 -2.99
N SER A 467 -10.54 -13.99 -1.91
CA SER A 467 -10.58 -12.70 -1.22
C SER A 467 -9.21 -12.29 -0.64
N ALA A 468 -8.77 -11.05 -0.90
CA ALA A 468 -7.54 -10.50 -0.32
C ALA A 468 -7.74 -9.80 1.04
N SER A 469 -8.96 -9.81 1.59
CA SER A 469 -9.33 -9.07 2.80
C SER A 469 -9.00 -9.80 4.11
N ARG A 470 -8.01 -10.70 4.10
CA ARG A 470 -7.58 -11.44 5.30
C ARG A 470 -6.08 -11.77 5.22
N LEU A 471 -5.51 -12.05 6.39
CA LEU A 471 -4.16 -12.56 6.53
C LEU A 471 -4.12 -14.05 6.17
N TYR A 472 -3.06 -14.48 5.49
CA TYR A 472 -2.89 -15.87 5.05
C TYR A 472 -1.56 -16.44 5.52
N THR A 473 -1.52 -17.74 5.77
CA THR A 473 -0.29 -18.53 5.61
C THR A 473 -0.21 -19.09 4.19
N MET A 474 0.98 -19.49 3.74
CA MET A 474 1.12 -20.14 2.42
C MET A 474 0.25 -21.41 2.34
N GLN A 475 0.19 -22.17 3.42
CA GLN A 475 -0.60 -23.40 3.51
C GLN A 475 -2.10 -23.14 3.37
N GLU A 476 -2.63 -22.14 4.05
CA GLU A 476 -4.05 -21.77 3.98
C GLU A 476 -4.48 -21.36 2.58
N LEU A 477 -3.66 -20.55 1.90
CA LEU A 477 -3.99 -20.10 0.55
C LEU A 477 -3.89 -21.23 -0.47
N VAL A 478 -2.89 -22.12 -0.34
CA VAL A 478 -2.76 -23.34 -1.14
C VAL A 478 -3.96 -24.27 -0.93
N ALA A 479 -4.42 -24.46 0.31
CA ALA A 479 -5.59 -25.29 0.61
C ALA A 479 -6.86 -24.74 -0.04
N LEU A 480 -7.05 -23.42 -0.07
CA LEU A 480 -8.18 -22.80 -0.78
C LEU A 480 -8.08 -22.99 -2.29
N LEU A 481 -6.88 -22.86 -2.86
CA LEU A 481 -6.63 -23.10 -4.29
C LEU A 481 -6.92 -24.55 -4.71
N GLN A 482 -6.80 -25.52 -3.79
CA GLN A 482 -7.20 -26.91 -4.02
C GLN A 482 -8.73 -27.06 -4.04
N GLN A 483 -9.44 -26.39 -3.13
CA GLN A 483 -10.90 -26.50 -2.97
C GLN A 483 -11.70 -25.76 -4.05
N SER A 484 -11.20 -24.62 -4.51
CA SER A 484 -11.85 -23.71 -5.46
C SER A 484 -12.09 -24.30 -6.86
N ASN A 485 -11.38 -25.37 -7.25
CA ASN A 485 -11.63 -26.06 -8.53
C ASN A 485 -13.04 -26.68 -8.61
N HIS A 486 -13.74 -26.84 -7.49
CA HIS A 486 -15.08 -27.45 -7.42
C HIS A 486 -16.24 -26.46 -7.21
N VAL A 487 -15.96 -25.18 -6.94
CA VAL A 487 -17.01 -24.20 -6.58
C VAL A 487 -16.99 -23.04 -7.56
N LYS A 488 -18.03 -22.92 -8.39
CA LYS A 488 -18.34 -21.66 -9.08
C LYS A 488 -18.70 -20.64 -7.99
N THR A 489 -17.75 -19.81 -7.58
CA THR A 489 -17.96 -18.77 -6.57
C THR A 489 -18.92 -17.71 -7.11
N ASN A 490 -20.08 -17.56 -6.45
CA ASN A 490 -20.98 -16.43 -6.68
C ASN A 490 -20.32 -15.16 -6.11
N LEU A 491 -19.87 -14.29 -7.01
CA LEU A 491 -19.07 -13.09 -6.69
C LEU A 491 -19.78 -12.03 -5.84
N VAL A 492 -21.10 -11.94 -5.95
CA VAL A 492 -21.91 -10.99 -5.17
C VAL A 492 -21.83 -11.32 -3.68
N GLU A 493 -21.82 -12.62 -3.33
CA GLU A 493 -21.65 -13.09 -1.96
C GLU A 493 -20.21 -12.82 -1.46
N ASN A 494 -19.20 -12.98 -2.32
CA ASN A 494 -17.79 -12.87 -1.94
C ASN A 494 -17.18 -11.47 -1.99
N ILE A 495 -17.71 -10.51 -2.76
CA ILE A 495 -17.12 -9.17 -2.96
C ILE A 495 -18.05 -8.04 -2.50
N GLY A 496 -19.37 -8.27 -2.51
CA GLY A 496 -20.39 -7.21 -2.38
C GLY A 496 -20.65 -6.54 -3.74
N MET A 497 -21.15 -5.31 -3.73
CA MET A 497 -21.41 -4.58 -4.98
C MET A 497 -20.11 -4.31 -5.78
N ILE A 498 -20.12 -4.66 -7.07
CA ILE A 498 -19.01 -4.43 -8.01
C ILE A 498 -19.29 -3.21 -8.89
N SER A 499 -18.22 -2.50 -9.28
CA SER A 499 -18.29 -1.38 -10.21
C SER A 499 -18.35 -1.83 -11.67
N VAL A 500 -18.79 -0.94 -12.57
CA VAL A 500 -18.77 -1.19 -14.03
C VAL A 500 -17.37 -1.54 -14.54
N GLN A 501 -16.33 -0.89 -14.01
CA GLN A 501 -14.94 -1.19 -14.40
C GLN A 501 -14.53 -2.61 -13.99
N GLU A 502 -14.93 -3.05 -12.80
CA GLU A 502 -14.69 -4.42 -12.34
C GLU A 502 -15.47 -5.43 -13.16
N TRP A 503 -16.74 -5.14 -13.46
CA TRP A 503 -17.57 -5.98 -14.32
C TRP A 503 -16.97 -6.14 -15.71
N LEU A 504 -16.54 -5.04 -16.35
CA LEU A 504 -15.90 -5.07 -17.68
C LEU A 504 -14.59 -5.85 -17.67
N LYS A 505 -13.76 -5.65 -16.63
CA LYS A 505 -12.52 -6.41 -16.46
C LYS A 505 -12.82 -7.90 -16.31
N LYS A 506 -13.82 -8.26 -15.51
CA LYS A 506 -14.25 -9.65 -15.34
C LYS A 506 -14.77 -10.23 -16.65
N TYR A 507 -15.64 -9.52 -17.36
CA TYR A 507 -16.16 -9.94 -18.65
C TYR A 507 -15.02 -10.20 -19.65
N TYR A 508 -14.00 -9.33 -19.66
CA TYR A 508 -12.80 -9.56 -20.45
C TYR A 508 -12.06 -10.84 -20.03
N GLU A 509 -11.79 -11.04 -18.74
CA GLU A 509 -11.11 -12.24 -18.23
C GLU A 509 -11.89 -13.54 -18.48
N ASP A 510 -13.22 -13.50 -18.41
CA ASP A 510 -14.06 -14.69 -18.55
C ASP A 510 -14.36 -15.06 -20.00
N TYR A 511 -14.51 -14.07 -20.89
CA TYR A 511 -15.01 -14.33 -22.25
C TYR A 511 -14.01 -14.02 -23.37
N PHE A 512 -13.01 -13.15 -23.13
CA PHE A 512 -12.07 -12.79 -24.19
C PHE A 512 -10.93 -13.82 -24.28
N LEU A 513 -10.74 -14.41 -25.46
CA LEU A 513 -9.75 -15.48 -25.69
C LEU A 513 -8.30 -15.08 -25.39
N LEU A 514 -7.96 -13.80 -25.53
CA LEU A 514 -6.61 -13.29 -25.23
C LEU A 514 -6.47 -12.79 -23.78
N SER A 515 -7.44 -13.03 -22.91
CA SER A 515 -7.27 -12.77 -21.48
C SER A 515 -6.27 -13.72 -20.84
N ASP A 516 -5.66 -13.30 -19.72
CA ASP A 516 -4.68 -14.13 -19.02
C ASP A 516 -5.32 -15.45 -18.55
N LYS A 517 -6.56 -15.38 -18.06
CA LYS A 517 -7.33 -16.55 -17.61
C LYS A 517 -7.63 -17.54 -18.75
N GLN A 518 -8.10 -17.06 -19.90
CA GLN A 518 -8.39 -17.93 -21.06
C GLN A 518 -7.12 -18.48 -21.71
N GLN A 519 -6.05 -17.68 -21.79
CA GLN A 519 -4.74 -18.16 -22.27
C GLN A 519 -4.21 -19.28 -21.38
N LEU A 520 -4.26 -19.13 -20.06
CA LEU A 520 -3.86 -20.18 -19.12
C LEU A 520 -4.71 -21.45 -19.28
N ALA A 521 -6.03 -21.33 -19.44
CA ALA A 521 -6.92 -22.47 -19.65
C ALA A 521 -6.61 -23.21 -20.96
N LEU A 522 -6.42 -22.47 -22.06
CA LEU A 522 -6.07 -23.04 -23.36
C LEU A 522 -4.70 -23.73 -23.31
N MET A 523 -3.70 -23.11 -22.69
CA MET A 523 -2.37 -23.67 -22.52
C MET A 523 -2.39 -24.94 -21.65
N ASN A 524 -3.20 -24.96 -20.59
CA ASN A 524 -3.38 -26.14 -19.75
C ASN A 524 -3.96 -27.30 -20.58
N ASN A 525 -5.03 -27.05 -21.34
CA ASN A 525 -5.63 -28.07 -22.21
C ASN A 525 -4.67 -28.58 -23.29
N LEU A 526 -3.80 -27.71 -23.84
CA LEU A 526 -2.76 -28.10 -24.81
C LEU A 526 -1.67 -28.96 -24.17
N LEU A 527 -1.39 -28.78 -22.88
CA LEU A 527 -0.43 -29.59 -22.15
C LEU A 527 -0.99 -30.96 -21.77
N ASP A 528 -2.31 -31.04 -21.53
CA ASP A 528 -2.98 -32.29 -21.14
C ASP A 528 -3.36 -33.19 -22.34
N SER A 529 -3.08 -32.76 -23.58
CA SER A 529 -3.50 -33.51 -24.78
C SER A 529 -2.63 -34.75 -25.08
N ASP A 530 -1.37 -34.79 -24.64
CA ASP A 530 -0.46 -35.94 -24.81
C ASP A 530 0.63 -35.95 -23.72
N GLU A 531 0.56 -36.91 -22.80
CA GLU A 531 1.49 -37.04 -21.67
C GLU A 531 2.95 -37.29 -22.10
N LYS A 532 3.19 -37.94 -23.25
CA LYS A 532 4.55 -38.28 -23.68
C LYS A 532 5.31 -37.06 -24.20
N GLU A 533 4.61 -36.12 -24.82
CA GLU A 533 5.19 -34.87 -25.33
C GLU A 533 5.13 -33.71 -24.33
N LYS A 534 4.37 -33.86 -23.24
CA LYS A 534 4.15 -32.82 -22.22
C LYS A 534 5.47 -32.20 -21.70
N PRO A 535 6.54 -32.95 -21.37
CA PRO A 535 7.80 -32.36 -20.93
C PRO A 535 8.46 -31.45 -21.99
N GLN A 536 8.44 -31.85 -23.26
CA GLN A 536 9.02 -31.07 -24.36
C GLN A 536 8.25 -29.76 -24.59
N ARG A 537 6.92 -29.83 -24.50
CA ARG A 537 6.04 -28.65 -24.62
C ARG A 537 6.24 -27.68 -23.45
N ILE A 538 6.38 -28.19 -22.22
CA ILE A 538 6.68 -27.37 -21.04
C ILE A 538 8.02 -26.66 -21.21
N ALA A 539 9.07 -27.35 -21.65
CA ALA A 539 10.38 -26.76 -21.89
C ALA A 539 10.31 -25.62 -22.93
N PHE A 540 9.57 -25.81 -24.02
CA PHE A 540 9.33 -24.78 -25.03
C PHE A 540 8.56 -23.57 -24.45
N LEU A 541 7.50 -23.82 -23.69
CA LEU A 541 6.70 -22.77 -23.06
C LEU A 541 7.50 -22.00 -22.00
N LEU A 542 8.39 -22.65 -21.24
CA LEU A 542 9.28 -21.96 -20.30
C LEU A 542 10.22 -20.97 -21.02
N ASP A 543 10.65 -21.25 -22.25
CA ASP A 543 11.44 -20.28 -23.03
C ASP A 543 10.59 -19.08 -23.51
N LYS A 544 9.40 -19.36 -24.07
CA LYS A 544 8.56 -18.33 -24.72
C LYS A 544 7.66 -17.58 -23.74
N LEU A 545 6.95 -18.30 -22.88
CA LEU A 545 5.92 -17.81 -21.95
C LEU A 545 6.15 -18.37 -20.52
N PRO A 546 7.28 -18.06 -19.87
CA PRO A 546 7.63 -18.66 -18.58
C PRO A 546 6.65 -18.34 -17.46
N ALA A 547 6.03 -17.16 -17.46
CA ALA A 547 5.09 -16.80 -16.41
C ALA A 547 3.83 -17.68 -16.45
N GLN A 548 3.28 -17.92 -17.64
CA GLN A 548 2.15 -18.80 -17.82
C GLN A 548 2.52 -20.27 -17.58
N ALA A 549 3.67 -20.71 -18.12
CA ALA A 549 4.16 -22.07 -17.91
C ALA A 549 4.35 -22.40 -16.42
N LEU A 550 4.98 -21.50 -15.66
CA LEU A 550 5.19 -21.68 -14.22
C LEU A 550 3.88 -21.63 -13.43
N GLN A 551 2.88 -20.84 -13.85
CA GLN A 551 1.56 -20.86 -13.21
C GLN A 551 0.85 -22.21 -13.41
N ILE A 552 0.95 -22.80 -14.59
CA ILE A 552 0.38 -24.14 -14.86
C ILE A 552 1.08 -25.19 -14.01
N LEU A 553 2.42 -25.20 -13.99
CA LEU A 553 3.19 -26.12 -13.16
C LEU A 553 2.89 -25.95 -11.66
N MET A 554 2.75 -24.71 -11.19
CA MET A 554 2.38 -24.42 -9.80
C MET A 554 0.97 -24.91 -9.48
N LYS A 555 0.02 -24.78 -10.42
CA LYS A 555 -1.33 -25.31 -10.25
C LYS A 555 -1.32 -26.83 -10.11
N GLU A 556 -0.56 -27.53 -10.94
CA GLU A 556 -0.41 -28.99 -10.84
C GLU A 556 0.26 -29.43 -9.55
N PHE A 557 1.34 -28.74 -9.14
CA PHE A 557 2.00 -28.97 -7.86
C PHE A 557 1.03 -28.85 -6.68
N ILE A 558 0.20 -27.80 -6.68
CA ILE A 558 -0.82 -27.59 -5.64
C ILE A 558 -1.84 -28.74 -5.65
N LEU A 559 -2.24 -29.26 -6.82
CA LEU A 559 -3.26 -30.30 -6.93
C LEU A 559 -2.78 -31.69 -6.53
N GLN A 560 -1.50 -32.01 -6.72
CA GLN A 560 -0.95 -33.30 -6.32
C GLN A 560 -0.76 -33.43 -4.79
N GLY A 561 -0.98 -32.35 -4.05
CA GLY A 561 -0.69 -32.28 -2.62
C GLY A 561 0.74 -31.80 -2.40
N VAL A 562 0.89 -30.77 -1.58
CA VAL A 562 2.22 -30.36 -1.10
C VAL A 562 2.60 -31.36 0.00
N ASP A 563 3.28 -32.45 -0.38
CA ASP A 563 3.86 -33.37 0.60
C ASP A 563 4.83 -32.58 1.49
N GLN A 564 4.62 -32.71 2.80
CA GLN A 564 5.28 -31.93 3.86
C GLN A 564 6.79 -32.17 3.95
#